data_AF-A0A524Q4K1-F1
#
_entry.id   AF-A0A524Q4K1-F1
#
_cell.length_a   1.000
_cell.length_b   1.000
_cell.length_c   1.000
_cell.angle_alpha   90.00
_cell.angle_beta   90.00
_cell.angle_gamma   90.00
#
_symmetry.space_group_name_H-M   'P 1'
#
loop_
_entity.id
_entity.type
_entity.pdbx_description
1 polymer ?
#
loop_
_entity_poly.entity_id
_entity_poly.type
_entity_poly.pdbx_seq_one_letter_code
_entity_poly.pdbx_strand_id
1 'polypeptide(L)'
;LAFNANAIEEKMTALARYLDLANPSGKSVQRWVLELREQIGIHHTLAKLGVTEDLIPRLARMAVNDPTAPTNPVKLTVANLEGLYARAISGEVAA
;
A
#
# COMPACT_ATOMS: atom_id res chain seq x y z
N LEU A 1 -1.42 2.29 -0.08
CA LEU A 1 -1.93 3.68 0.02
C LEU A 1 -1.49 4.52 -1.18
N ALA A 2 -0.19 4.77 -1.40
CA ALA A 2 0.31 5.58 -2.53
C ALA A 2 -0.33 5.26 -3.89
N PHE A 3 -0.44 3.98 -4.28
CA PHE A 3 -1.06 3.57 -5.54
C PHE A 3 -2.50 4.09 -5.74
N ASN A 4 -3.26 4.20 -4.64
CA ASN A 4 -4.64 4.66 -4.66
C ASN A 4 -4.78 6.17 -4.37
N ALA A 5 -3.70 6.90 -4.10
CA ALA A 5 -3.72 8.23 -3.46
C ALA A 5 -4.72 9.19 -4.13
N ASN A 6 -4.61 9.35 -5.45
CA ASN A 6 -5.49 10.24 -6.22
C ASN A 6 -6.98 9.89 -6.08
N ALA A 7 -7.32 8.61 -5.93
CA ALA A 7 -8.71 8.15 -5.83
C ALA A 7 -9.28 8.21 -4.40
N ILE A 8 -8.43 8.43 -3.38
CA ILE A 8 -8.84 8.39 -1.96
C ILE A 8 -8.47 9.64 -1.16
N GLU A 9 -7.93 10.69 -1.79
CA GLU A 9 -7.35 11.83 -1.06
C GLU A 9 -8.35 12.52 -0.11
N GLU A 10 -9.59 12.73 -0.55
CA GLU A 10 -10.64 13.32 0.30
C GLU A 10 -10.92 12.45 1.53
N LYS A 11 -11.08 11.14 1.33
CA LYS A 11 -11.32 10.17 2.42
C LYS A 11 -10.13 10.11 3.37
N MET A 12 -8.90 10.16 2.85
CA MET A 12 -7.70 10.13 3.69
C MET A 12 -7.50 11.45 4.44
N THR A 13 -7.86 12.59 3.86
CA THR A 13 -7.86 13.89 4.55
C THR A 13 -8.85 13.87 5.71
N ALA A 14 -10.06 13.30 5.51
CA ALA A 14 -11.01 13.11 6.61
C ALA A 14 -10.46 12.17 7.70
N LEU A 15 -9.87 11.04 7.31
CA LEU A 15 -9.22 10.10 8.23
C LEU A 15 -8.11 10.79 9.05
N ALA A 16 -7.29 11.64 8.41
CA ALA A 16 -6.24 12.38 9.11
C ALA A 16 -6.81 13.30 10.20
N ARG A 17 -8.01 13.88 10.01
CA ARG A 17 -8.68 14.67 11.06
C ARG A 17 -9.19 13.79 12.20
N TYR A 18 -9.74 12.62 11.89
CA TYR A 18 -10.18 11.67 12.93
C TYR A 18 -9.01 11.13 13.77
N LEU A 19 -7.82 11.06 13.18
CA LEU A 19 -6.58 10.69 13.86
C LEU A 19 -5.85 11.87 14.52
N ASP A 20 -6.44 13.08 14.49
CA ASP A 20 -5.86 14.31 15.03
C ASP A 20 -4.44 14.64 14.50
N LEU A 21 -4.21 14.41 13.20
CA LEU A 21 -2.93 14.71 12.58
C LEU A 21 -2.82 16.21 12.24
N ALA A 22 -1.71 16.84 12.63
CA ALA A 22 -1.50 18.29 12.52
C ALA A 22 -1.65 18.88 11.10
N ASN A 23 -1.37 18.11 10.05
CA ASN A 23 -1.55 18.52 8.65
C ASN A 23 -2.43 17.50 7.91
N PRO A 24 -3.77 17.61 7.94
CA PRO A 24 -4.65 16.61 7.37
C PRO A 24 -4.46 16.44 5.85
N SER A 25 -3.96 15.27 5.44
CA SER A 25 -3.77 14.88 4.03
C SER A 25 -3.56 13.36 3.92
N GLY A 26 -3.70 12.80 2.72
CA GLY A 26 -3.38 11.40 2.46
C GLY A 26 -1.91 11.05 2.74
N LYS A 27 -1.01 11.99 2.47
CA LYS A 27 0.42 11.86 2.77
C LYS A 27 0.69 11.75 4.27
N SER A 28 -0.02 12.53 5.09
CA SER A 28 0.11 12.47 6.55
C SER A 28 -0.39 11.13 7.11
N VAL A 29 -1.51 10.60 6.61
CA VAL A 29 -1.98 9.26 6.99
C VAL A 29 -0.95 8.19 6.61
N GLN A 30 -0.41 8.26 5.39
CA GLN A 30 0.59 7.29 4.95
C GLN A 30 1.83 7.32 5.83
N ARG A 31 2.35 8.50 6.16
CA ARG A 31 3.48 8.65 7.08
C ARG A 31 3.15 8.07 8.45
N TRP A 32 2.00 8.43 9.02
CA TRP A 32 1.54 7.91 10.30
C TRP A 32 1.47 6.38 10.32
N VAL A 33 0.97 5.74 9.25
CA VAL A 33 0.96 4.27 9.13
C VAL A 33 2.38 3.67 9.11
N LEU A 34 3.33 4.32 8.43
CA LEU A 34 4.72 3.84 8.37
C LEU A 34 5.42 3.97 9.73
N GLU A 35 5.24 5.10 10.42
CA GLU A 35 5.75 5.32 11.78
C GLU A 35 5.14 4.31 12.77
N LEU A 36 3.82 4.08 12.70
CA LEU A 36 3.15 3.09 13.54
C LEU A 36 3.70 1.68 13.31
N ARG A 37 3.90 1.26 12.05
CA ARG A 37 4.48 -0.05 11.71
C ARG A 37 5.85 -0.23 12.36
N GLU A 38 6.70 0.79 12.29
CA GLU A 38 8.03 0.76 12.91
C GLU A 38 7.93 0.63 14.43
N GLN A 39 7.08 1.44 15.08
CA GLN A 39 6.90 1.44 16.54
C GLN A 39 6.45 0.07 17.08
N ILE A 40 5.61 -0.65 16.34
CA ILE A 40 5.09 -1.97 16.76
C ILE A 40 5.87 -3.15 16.17
N GLY A 41 7.00 -2.89 15.49
CA GLY A 41 7.92 -3.94 15.04
C GLY A 41 7.50 -4.67 13.76
N ILE A 42 6.64 -4.09 12.91
CA ILE A 42 6.30 -4.66 11.60
C ILE A 42 7.43 -4.36 10.60
N HIS A 43 7.99 -5.41 9.98
CA HIS A 43 9.04 -5.25 8.98
C HIS A 43 8.60 -4.34 7.81
N HIS A 44 9.52 -3.46 7.39
CA HIS A 44 9.26 -2.50 6.31
C HIS A 44 9.08 -3.17 4.95
N THR A 45 9.82 -4.26 4.70
CA THR A 45 9.89 -4.92 3.39
C THR A 45 9.34 -6.34 3.44
N LEU A 46 8.76 -6.80 2.32
CA LEU A 46 8.35 -8.20 2.19
C LEU A 46 9.55 -9.15 2.10
N ALA A 47 10.71 -8.69 1.64
CA ALA A 47 11.94 -9.49 1.63
C ALA A 47 12.32 -9.98 3.04
N LYS A 48 12.13 -9.16 4.08
CA LYS A 48 12.34 -9.56 5.48
C LYS A 48 11.37 -10.64 5.96
N LEU A 49 10.27 -10.87 5.24
CA LEU A 49 9.30 -11.93 5.48
C LEU A 49 9.51 -13.15 4.57
N GLY A 50 10.58 -13.17 3.78
CA GLY A 50 10.91 -14.27 2.87
C GLY A 50 10.16 -14.24 1.53
N VAL A 51 9.54 -13.11 1.16
CA VAL A 51 8.92 -12.97 -0.17
C VAL A 51 9.98 -12.50 -1.17
N THR A 52 10.13 -13.27 -2.24
CA THR A 52 11.13 -13.07 -3.29
C THR A 52 10.48 -12.72 -4.62
N GLU A 53 11.25 -12.13 -5.55
CA GLU A 53 10.74 -11.62 -6.82
C GLU A 53 10.17 -12.72 -7.75
N ASP A 54 10.65 -13.95 -7.65
CA ASP A 54 10.14 -15.10 -8.41
C ASP A 54 8.67 -15.44 -8.09
N LEU A 55 8.17 -15.03 -6.91
CA LEU A 55 6.78 -15.20 -6.53
C LEU A 55 5.84 -14.17 -7.17
N ILE A 56 6.37 -13.05 -7.67
CA ILE A 56 5.58 -11.90 -8.15
C ILE A 56 4.54 -12.31 -9.20
N PRO A 57 4.88 -13.04 -10.28
CA PRO A 57 3.90 -13.37 -11.32
C PRO A 57 2.74 -14.21 -10.79
N ARG A 58 3.01 -15.11 -9.85
CA ARG A 58 1.97 -15.94 -9.21
C ARG A 58 1.09 -15.09 -8.30
N LEU A 59 1.70 -14.29 -7.43
CA LEU A 59 0.97 -13.47 -6.45
C LEU A 59 0.11 -12.40 -7.13
N ALA A 60 0.61 -11.75 -8.18
CA ALA A 60 -0.15 -10.76 -8.93
C ALA A 60 -1.39 -11.36 -9.60
N ARG A 61 -1.28 -12.55 -10.22
CA ARG A 61 -2.45 -13.26 -10.78
C ARG A 61 -3.47 -13.66 -9.71
N MET A 62 -3.01 -14.13 -8.55
CA MET A 62 -3.91 -14.45 -7.44
C MET A 62 -4.63 -13.19 -6.94
N ALA A 63 -3.90 -12.09 -6.75
CA ALA A 63 -4.44 -10.82 -6.25
C ALA A 63 -5.47 -10.18 -7.20
N VAL A 64 -5.31 -10.30 -8.54
CA VAL A 64 -6.33 -9.82 -9.49
C VAL A 64 -7.64 -10.61 -9.39
N ASN A 65 -7.55 -11.92 -9.09
CA ASN A 65 -8.70 -12.81 -9.02
C ASN A 65 -9.32 -12.89 -7.61
N ASP A 66 -8.76 -12.19 -6.63
CA ASP A 66 -9.29 -12.13 -5.28
C ASP A 66 -10.65 -11.41 -5.27
N PRO A 67 -11.67 -11.90 -4.54
CA PRO A 67 -13.01 -11.31 -4.52
C PRO A 67 -13.05 -9.86 -4.01
N THR A 68 -12.00 -9.39 -3.31
CA THR A 68 -11.90 -7.99 -2.88
C THR A 68 -11.36 -7.06 -3.96
N ALA A 69 -10.65 -7.58 -4.97
CA ALA A 69 -9.98 -6.79 -6.01
C ALA A 69 -10.92 -5.82 -6.77
N PRO A 70 -12.16 -6.21 -7.14
CA PRO A 70 -13.09 -5.31 -7.82
C PRO A 70 -13.52 -4.10 -6.98
N THR A 71 -13.35 -4.15 -5.65
CA THR A 71 -13.73 -3.05 -4.74
C THR A 71 -12.61 -2.03 -4.51
N ASN A 72 -11.40 -2.29 -5.04
CA ASN A 72 -10.30 -1.32 -4.95
C ASN A 72 -10.62 -0.08 -5.81
N PRO A 73 -10.42 1.16 -5.30
CA PRO A 73 -10.80 2.38 -6.01
C PRO A 73 -10.02 2.63 -7.31
N VAL A 74 -8.86 1.99 -7.48
CA VAL A 74 -8.13 1.93 -8.74
C VAL A 74 -8.18 0.50 -9.26
N LYS A 75 -8.54 0.32 -10.54
CA LYS A 75 -8.63 -1.03 -11.13
C LYS A 75 -7.30 -1.78 -10.99
N LEU A 76 -7.34 -2.95 -10.35
CA LEU A 76 -6.18 -3.83 -10.23
C LEU A 76 -5.99 -4.63 -11.53
N THR A 77 -4.75 -4.70 -11.98
CA THR A 77 -4.33 -5.49 -13.15
C THR A 77 -3.09 -6.27 -12.76
N VAL A 78 -2.78 -7.35 -13.48
CA VAL A 78 -1.57 -8.13 -13.19
C VAL A 78 -0.35 -7.22 -13.28
N ALA A 79 -0.24 -6.43 -14.35
CA ALA A 79 0.88 -5.52 -14.58
C ALA A 79 1.08 -4.49 -13.44
N ASN A 80 0.00 -3.86 -12.94
CA ASN A 80 0.18 -2.91 -11.83
C ASN A 80 0.56 -3.63 -10.53
N LEU A 81 -0.04 -4.78 -10.25
CA LEU A 81 0.25 -5.56 -9.04
C LEU A 81 1.68 -6.11 -9.04
N GLU A 82 2.23 -6.50 -10.18
CA GLU A 82 3.65 -6.90 -10.29
C GLU A 82 4.57 -5.76 -9.83
N GLY A 83 4.32 -4.53 -10.29
CA GLY A 83 5.04 -3.35 -9.84
C GLY A 83 4.78 -2.96 -8.38
N LEU A 84 3.58 -3.22 -7.84
CA LEU A 84 3.32 -3.05 -6.41
C LEU A 84 4.11 -4.06 -5.56
N TYR A 85 4.16 -5.34 -5.96
CA TYR A 85 4.92 -6.35 -5.24
C TYR A 85 6.42 -6.08 -5.27
N ALA A 86 7.00 -5.73 -6.43
CA ALA A 86 8.42 -5.38 -6.54
C ALA A 86 8.80 -4.27 -5.55
N ARG A 87 8.03 -3.18 -5.52
CA ARG A 87 8.23 -2.07 -4.58
C ARG A 87 8.06 -2.50 -3.11
N ALA A 88 7.08 -3.34 -2.81
CA ALA A 88 6.87 -3.85 -1.45
C ALA A 88 8.01 -4.79 -0.99
N ILE A 89 8.64 -5.51 -1.91
CA ILE A 89 9.83 -6.33 -1.65
C ILE A 89 11.05 -5.44 -1.35
N SER A 90 11.26 -4.35 -2.10
CA SER A 90 12.39 -3.41 -1.86
C SER A 90 12.13 -2.36 -0.78
N GLY A 91 10.88 -2.17 -0.34
CA GLY A 91 10.49 -1.15 0.63
C GLY A 91 10.26 0.24 0.04
N GLU A 92 10.02 0.32 -1.27
CA GLU A 92 9.78 1.57 -1.97
C GLU A 92 8.32 1.99 -1.85
N VAL A 93 8.12 3.22 -1.38
CA VAL A 93 6.81 3.87 -1.39
C VAL A 93 6.76 4.73 -2.64
N ALA A 94 5.81 4.48 -3.54
CA ALA A 94 5.62 5.32 -4.73
C ALA A 94 5.44 6.78 -4.30
N ALA A 95 6.14 7.68 -5.00
CA ALA A 95 6.13 9.12 -4.77
C ALA A 95 4.76 9.75 -5.04
#